data_AF-A0A2L0CVA4-F1
#
_entry.id   AF-A0A2L0CVA4-F1
#
_cell.length_a   1.000
_cell.length_b   1.000
_cell.length_c   1.000
_cell.angle_alpha   90.00
_cell.angle_beta   90.00
_cell.angle_gamma   90.00
#
_symmetry.space_group_name_H-M   'P 1'
#
loop_
_entity.id
_entity.type
_entity.pdbx_description
1 polymer ?
#
loop_
_entity_poly.entity_id
_entity_poly.type
_entity_poly.pdbx_seq_one_letter_code
_entity_poly.pdbx_strand_id
1 'polypeptide(L)'
;FETKLIHTLVFKFLPVPLFRNVTLKCLTEIAGVTVSSYDDMFINLFSQTMGQLELMLPLQTDIRGAYAVGQDQEQNFIQNLAMFLCTFLKEHGALAENSVPLLRNALHYLVLISEVDEVEIFKICLEYWNALASELYREVPYAGAPAAFFGNSRRGLYQEVLNKVRYIMISRMAKPEEVLVVENDNGEVVREFMKDTDSINLYKNMRETLVYLTHLDYSDTERIMTEKLQNQVNGTEWSWKNLNTLCWAIGSISGAMHEEDEKRFLVTVIKDLLGLCEQKRGKDNKAIIASNIMYVVGQYPRFLRAHWKFLKTVVNKLFEFMHETHDGVQD
;
A
#
# COMPACT_ATOMS: atom_id res chain seq x y z
N PHE A 1 31.23 15.78 7.41
CA PHE A 1 30.60 15.52 8.73
C PHE A 1 31.24 16.29 9.89
N GLU A 2 32.49 16.76 9.77
CA GLU A 2 33.20 17.48 10.87
C GLU A 2 32.91 18.99 10.94
N THR A 3 32.09 19.52 10.03
CA THR A 3 31.76 20.94 9.93
C THR A 3 30.34 21.24 10.42
N LYS A 4 30.01 22.51 10.65
CA LYS A 4 28.65 22.96 11.02
C LYS A 4 27.66 22.96 9.81
N LEU A 5 27.95 22.21 8.75
CA LEU A 5 27.19 22.24 7.51
C LEU A 5 25.75 21.78 7.71
N ILE A 6 25.54 20.61 8.33
CA ILE A 6 24.19 20.04 8.57
C ILE A 6 23.32 21.03 9.34
N HIS A 7 23.82 21.52 10.47
CA HIS A 7 23.12 22.52 11.28
C HIS A 7 22.80 23.80 10.50
N THR A 8 23.70 24.24 9.62
CA THR A 8 23.48 25.45 8.81
C THR A 8 22.39 25.21 7.76
N LEU A 9 22.43 24.07 7.07
CA LEU A 9 21.39 23.66 6.11
C LEU A 9 20.01 23.60 6.79
N VAL A 10 19.92 22.88 7.90
CA VAL A 10 18.65 22.66 8.60
C VAL A 10 18.07 23.93 9.19
N PHE A 11 18.85 24.76 9.90
CA PHE A 11 18.27 25.90 10.61
C PHE A 11 18.25 27.21 9.84
N LYS A 12 19.10 27.39 8.81
CA LYS A 12 19.13 28.65 8.04
C LYS A 12 18.41 28.56 6.71
N PHE A 13 18.42 27.41 6.05
CA PHE A 13 17.96 27.31 4.66
C PHE A 13 16.68 26.47 4.51
N LEU A 14 16.53 25.37 5.25
CA LEU A 14 15.34 24.51 5.15
C LEU A 14 14.01 25.25 5.46
N PRO A 15 13.91 26.14 6.48
CA PRO A 15 12.64 26.80 6.79
C PRO A 15 12.24 27.83 5.73
N VAL A 16 13.22 28.40 5.01
CA VAL A 16 13.04 29.47 4.04
C VAL A 16 12.47 28.90 2.73
N PRO A 17 11.24 29.27 2.32
CA PRO A 17 10.57 28.65 1.16
C PRO A 17 11.42 28.62 -0.12
N LEU A 18 12.15 29.71 -0.40
CA LEU A 18 13.01 29.84 -1.57
C LEU A 18 14.15 28.80 -1.63
N PHE A 19 14.67 28.37 -0.48
CA PHE A 19 15.83 27.45 -0.40
C PHE A 19 15.44 26.04 0.03
N ARG A 20 14.22 25.85 0.55
CA ARG A 20 13.72 24.62 1.15
C ARG A 20 13.94 23.39 0.29
N ASN A 21 13.52 23.42 -0.97
CA ASN A 21 13.59 22.28 -1.88
C ASN A 21 15.04 21.83 -2.15
N VAL A 22 15.91 22.79 -2.50
CA VAL A 22 17.33 22.49 -2.76
C VAL A 22 18.03 22.01 -1.50
N THR A 23 17.73 22.63 -0.36
CA THR A 23 18.29 22.24 0.94
C THR A 23 17.91 20.81 1.28
N LEU A 24 16.64 20.45 1.13
CA LEU A 24 16.17 19.09 1.43
C LEU A 24 16.82 18.05 0.51
N LYS A 25 16.99 18.35 -0.79
CA LYS A 25 17.76 17.50 -1.70
C LYS A 25 19.20 17.29 -1.20
N CYS A 26 19.89 18.34 -0.77
CA CYS A 26 21.22 18.19 -0.17
C CYS A 26 21.22 17.32 1.09
N LEU A 27 20.20 17.47 1.96
CA LEU A 27 20.06 16.63 3.15
C LEU A 27 19.80 15.16 2.78
N THR A 28 19.04 14.88 1.71
CA THR A 28 18.83 13.54 1.15
C THR A 28 20.14 12.92 0.68
N GLU A 29 20.97 13.67 -0.07
CA GLU A 29 22.28 13.17 -0.52
C GLU A 29 23.20 12.86 0.66
N ILE A 30 23.18 13.70 1.72
CA ILE A 30 23.94 13.44 2.94
C ILE A 30 23.39 12.18 3.64
N ALA A 31 22.08 12.01 3.70
CA ALA A 31 21.41 10.85 4.30
C ALA A 31 21.66 9.53 3.56
N GLY A 32 22.07 9.57 2.28
CA GLY A 32 22.42 8.38 1.51
C GLY A 32 23.85 7.90 1.70
N VAL A 33 24.66 8.58 2.51
CA VAL A 33 26.08 8.22 2.72
C VAL A 33 26.20 7.07 3.73
N THR A 34 26.78 5.96 3.30
CA THR A 34 26.95 4.75 4.14
C THR A 34 28.33 4.69 4.80
N VAL A 35 28.51 5.39 5.92
CA VAL A 35 29.77 5.39 6.70
C VAL A 35 29.49 5.28 8.21
N SER A 36 29.84 4.14 8.81
CA SER A 36 29.57 3.85 10.23
C SER A 36 30.35 4.71 11.24
N SER A 37 31.43 5.38 10.82
CA SER A 37 32.21 6.24 11.72
C SER A 37 31.50 7.55 12.10
N TYR A 38 30.33 7.83 11.52
CA TYR A 38 29.60 9.09 11.70
C TYR A 38 28.15 8.90 12.17
N ASP A 39 27.82 7.79 12.83
CA ASP A 39 26.46 7.48 13.32
C ASP A 39 25.83 8.63 14.13
N ASP A 40 26.59 9.25 15.04
CA ASP A 40 26.13 10.41 15.82
C ASP A 40 25.73 11.59 14.93
N MET A 41 26.39 11.76 13.78
CA MET A 41 26.08 12.83 12.83
C MET A 41 24.81 12.53 12.04
N PHE A 42 24.54 11.27 11.70
CA PHE A 42 23.29 10.86 11.07
C PHE A 42 22.10 10.98 12.02
N ILE A 43 22.28 10.59 13.30
CA ILE A 43 21.27 10.81 14.34
C ILE A 43 20.97 12.31 14.47
N ASN A 44 22.01 13.15 14.46
CA ASN A 44 21.85 14.59 14.54
C ASN A 44 21.17 15.18 13.30
N LEU A 45 21.54 14.73 12.10
CA LEU A 45 20.87 15.09 10.84
C LEU A 45 19.38 14.80 10.91
N PHE A 46 19.00 13.59 11.29
CA PHE A 46 17.61 13.18 11.38
C PHE A 46 16.84 13.96 12.44
N SER A 47 17.38 14.06 13.65
CA SER A 47 16.76 14.77 14.76
C SER A 47 16.52 16.26 14.46
N GLN A 48 17.53 16.97 13.94
CA GLN A 48 17.37 18.38 13.58
C GLN A 48 16.39 18.56 12.42
N THR A 49 16.47 17.71 11.39
CA THR A 49 15.60 17.82 10.22
C THR A 49 14.15 17.56 10.60
N MET A 50 13.88 16.48 11.35
CA MET A 50 12.53 16.18 11.87
C MET A 50 11.99 17.30 12.76
N GLY A 51 12.81 17.85 13.66
CA GLY A 51 12.41 18.97 14.50
C GLY A 51 12.04 20.23 13.72
N GLN A 52 12.70 20.52 12.59
CA GLN A 52 12.28 21.62 11.70
C GLN A 52 11.06 21.26 10.86
N LEU A 53 10.95 20.02 10.38
CA LEU A 53 9.81 19.56 9.59
C LEU A 53 8.49 19.66 10.37
N GLU A 54 8.47 19.31 11.65
CA GLU A 54 7.26 19.39 12.49
C GLU A 54 6.76 20.84 12.68
N LEU A 55 7.66 21.83 12.62
CA LEU A 55 7.28 23.25 12.64
C LEU A 55 6.75 23.71 11.28
N MET A 56 7.32 23.19 10.19
CA MET A 56 6.99 23.62 8.82
C MET A 56 5.74 22.93 8.27
N LEU A 57 5.50 21.68 8.66
CA LEU A 57 4.43 20.82 8.19
C LEU A 57 3.89 20.01 9.37
N PRO A 58 2.97 20.55 10.18
CA PRO A 58 2.45 19.85 11.35
C PRO A 58 1.83 18.49 10.99
N LEU A 59 1.98 17.47 11.85
CA LEU A 59 1.53 16.09 11.58
C LEU A 59 0.01 15.94 11.38
N GLN A 60 -0.79 16.90 11.83
CA GLN A 60 -2.23 16.95 11.60
C GLN A 60 -2.62 17.50 10.22
N THR A 61 -1.65 17.91 9.40
CA THR A 61 -1.92 18.47 8.07
C THR A 61 -2.44 17.38 7.14
N ASP A 62 -3.56 17.65 6.46
CA ASP A 62 -4.02 16.84 5.33
C ASP A 62 -3.07 17.05 4.13
N ILE A 63 -2.02 16.24 4.06
CA ILE A 63 -1.01 16.32 3.01
C ILE A 63 -1.61 16.00 1.64
N ARG A 64 -2.56 15.07 1.56
CA ARG A 64 -3.26 14.73 0.30
C ARG A 64 -4.04 15.94 -0.22
N GLY A 65 -4.87 16.55 0.63
CA GLY A 65 -5.63 17.73 0.28
C GLY A 65 -4.74 18.92 -0.06
N ALA A 66 -3.68 19.16 0.73
CA ALA A 66 -2.72 20.24 0.49
C ALA A 66 -1.94 20.06 -0.82
N TYR A 67 -1.57 18.83 -1.18
CA TYR A 67 -0.89 18.53 -2.44
C TYR A 67 -1.77 18.82 -3.65
N ALA A 68 -3.06 18.44 -3.58
CA ALA A 68 -4.02 18.61 -4.67
C ALA A 68 -4.27 20.08 -5.06
N VAL A 69 -4.12 21.02 -4.12
CA VAL A 69 -4.26 22.47 -4.35
C VAL A 69 -2.93 23.23 -4.31
N GLY A 70 -1.83 22.53 -4.03
CA GLY A 70 -0.49 23.09 -3.92
C GLY A 70 0.08 23.50 -5.28
N GLN A 71 1.05 24.41 -5.28
CA GLN A 71 1.78 24.77 -6.49
C GLN A 71 3.00 23.86 -6.66
N ASP A 72 3.70 24.00 -7.79
CA ASP A 72 4.89 23.22 -8.12
C ASP A 72 5.91 23.18 -6.97
N GLN A 73 6.11 24.28 -6.23
CA GLN A 73 7.10 24.32 -5.14
C GLN A 73 6.70 23.47 -3.94
N GLU A 74 5.43 23.49 -3.54
CA GLU A 74 4.91 22.66 -2.45
C GLU A 74 4.85 21.17 -2.85
N GLN A 75 4.40 20.88 -4.07
CA GLN A 75 4.36 19.50 -4.59
C GLN A 75 5.76 18.90 -4.66
N ASN A 76 6.72 19.65 -5.21
CA ASN A 76 8.14 19.26 -5.20
C ASN A 76 8.68 19.06 -3.78
N PHE A 77 8.24 19.87 -2.81
CA PHE A 77 8.67 19.71 -1.42
C PHE A 77 8.18 18.40 -0.82
N ILE A 78 6.93 18.02 -1.06
CA ILE A 78 6.39 16.73 -0.61
C ILE A 78 7.14 15.56 -1.25
N GLN A 79 7.45 15.63 -2.54
CA GLN A 79 8.27 14.60 -3.20
C GLN A 79 9.69 14.54 -2.61
N ASN A 80 10.34 15.69 -2.39
CA ASN A 80 11.68 15.75 -1.78
C ASN A 80 11.67 15.21 -0.34
N LEU A 81 10.59 15.43 0.40
CA LEU A 81 10.39 14.89 1.74
C LEU A 81 10.23 13.36 1.71
N ALA A 82 9.44 12.83 0.77
CA ALA A 82 9.32 11.39 0.56
C ALA A 82 10.69 10.75 0.30
N MET A 83 11.49 11.36 -0.60
CA MET A 83 12.84 10.89 -0.92
C MET A 83 13.77 10.94 0.31
N PHE A 84 13.81 12.07 1.02
CA PHE A 84 14.62 12.20 2.24
C PHE A 84 14.31 11.11 3.28
N LEU A 85 13.02 10.95 3.62
CA LEU A 85 12.59 9.99 4.62
C LEU A 85 12.87 8.55 4.18
N CYS A 86 12.57 8.20 2.93
CA CYS A 86 12.83 6.87 2.39
C CYS A 86 14.33 6.56 2.37
N THR A 87 15.17 7.49 1.90
CA THR A 87 16.63 7.32 1.89
C THR A 87 17.18 7.14 3.29
N PHE A 88 16.85 8.05 4.23
CA PHE A 88 17.37 7.97 5.59
C PHE A 88 16.93 6.68 6.29
N LEU A 89 15.65 6.30 6.18
CA LEU A 89 15.13 5.11 6.87
C LEU A 89 15.62 3.80 6.24
N LYS A 90 15.96 3.77 4.94
CA LYS A 90 16.59 2.60 4.31
C LYS A 90 18.03 2.41 4.78
N GLU A 91 18.84 3.48 4.76
CA GLU A 91 20.27 3.38 5.06
C GLU A 91 20.58 3.39 6.56
N HIS A 92 19.75 4.08 7.35
CA HIS A 92 20.01 4.37 8.76
C HIS A 92 18.81 4.04 9.67
N GLY A 93 17.87 3.20 9.23
CA GLY A 93 16.69 2.81 10.01
C GLY A 93 17.00 2.29 11.41
N ALA A 94 18.06 1.47 11.55
CA ALA A 94 18.51 0.97 12.85
C ALA A 94 18.95 2.09 13.82
N LEU A 95 19.50 3.20 13.30
CA LEU A 95 19.83 4.37 14.12
C LEU A 95 18.56 5.13 14.53
N ALA A 96 17.57 5.23 13.63
CA ALA A 96 16.28 5.86 13.92
C ALA A 96 15.48 5.10 14.98
N GLU A 97 15.59 3.77 15.04
CA GLU A 97 14.95 2.92 16.06
C GLU A 97 15.39 3.25 17.49
N ASN A 98 16.57 3.82 17.68
CA ASN A 98 17.03 4.31 18.98
C ASN A 98 16.26 5.55 19.47
N SER A 99 15.51 6.22 18.59
CA SER A 99 14.65 7.35 18.91
C SER A 99 13.21 7.10 18.45
N VAL A 100 12.51 6.23 19.18
CA VAL A 100 11.13 5.80 18.88
C VAL A 100 10.16 6.96 18.58
N PRO A 101 10.15 8.10 19.31
CA PRO A 101 9.25 9.21 18.98
C PRO A 101 9.51 9.82 17.60
N LEU A 102 10.78 10.05 17.25
CA LEU A 102 11.16 10.63 15.96
C LEU A 102 10.89 9.65 14.82
N LEU A 103 11.19 8.36 15.02
CA LEU A 103 10.86 7.30 14.06
C LEU A 103 9.35 7.25 13.81
N ARG A 104 8.53 7.28 14.87
CA ARG A 104 7.06 7.27 14.74
C ARG A 104 6.55 8.46 13.92
N ASN A 105 7.09 9.66 14.15
CA ASN A 105 6.70 10.85 13.41
C ASN A 105 7.13 10.78 11.93
N ALA A 106 8.35 10.30 11.65
CA ALA A 106 8.83 10.09 10.28
C ALA A 106 7.99 9.06 9.51
N LEU A 107 7.67 7.93 10.14
CA LEU A 107 6.79 6.91 9.59
C LEU A 107 5.37 7.46 9.37
N HIS A 108 4.88 8.31 10.28
CA HIS A 108 3.58 8.96 10.13
C HIS A 108 3.55 9.90 8.92
N TYR A 109 4.60 10.71 8.70
CA TYR A 109 4.71 11.49 7.47
C TYR A 109 4.69 10.61 6.22
N LEU A 110 5.45 9.51 6.20
CA LEU A 110 5.44 8.60 5.05
C LEU A 110 4.06 8.02 4.79
N VAL A 111 3.26 7.70 5.82
CA VAL A 111 1.86 7.28 5.66
C VAL A 111 1.03 8.38 5.00
N LEU A 112 1.08 9.60 5.51
CA LEU A 112 0.32 10.73 4.97
C LEU A 112 0.72 11.05 3.52
N ILE A 113 2.01 10.99 3.21
CA ILE A 113 2.54 11.16 1.85
C ILE A 113 2.09 10.02 0.94
N SER A 114 2.02 8.79 1.45
CA SER A 114 1.55 7.61 0.70
C SER A 114 0.06 7.68 0.33
N GLU A 115 -0.71 8.63 0.88
CA GLU A 115 -2.11 8.90 0.51
C GLU A 115 -2.25 9.92 -0.62
N VAL A 116 -1.17 10.60 -1.02
CA VAL A 116 -1.17 11.58 -2.12
C VAL A 116 -1.50 10.87 -3.44
N ASP A 117 -2.44 11.43 -4.21
CA ASP A 117 -2.86 10.93 -5.53
C ASP A 117 -1.84 11.26 -6.65
N GLU A 118 -0.57 10.95 -6.41
CA GLU A 118 0.55 11.07 -7.36
C GLU A 118 1.32 9.75 -7.43
N VAL A 119 1.42 9.16 -8.63
CA VAL A 119 1.96 7.80 -8.82
C VAL A 119 3.45 7.76 -8.52
N GLU A 120 4.21 8.78 -8.93
CA GLU A 120 5.66 8.81 -8.72
C GLU A 120 6.04 8.95 -7.24
N ILE A 121 5.28 9.75 -6.49
CA ILE A 121 5.44 9.86 -5.02
C ILE A 121 5.09 8.54 -4.36
N PHE A 122 3.99 7.90 -4.79
CA PHE A 122 3.59 6.62 -4.25
C PHE A 122 4.63 5.52 -4.49
N LYS A 123 5.26 5.47 -5.67
CA LYS A 123 6.36 4.53 -5.98
C LYS A 123 7.55 4.71 -5.03
N ILE A 124 7.95 5.94 -4.73
CA ILE A 124 9.03 6.24 -3.78
C ILE A 124 8.69 5.65 -2.40
N CYS A 125 7.49 5.91 -1.89
CA CYS A 125 7.05 5.37 -0.59
C CYS A 125 6.91 3.85 -0.61
N LEU A 126 6.34 3.28 -1.68
CA LEU A 126 6.16 1.84 -1.86
C LEU A 126 7.50 1.09 -1.81
N GLU A 127 8.56 1.66 -2.39
CA GLU A 127 9.89 1.06 -2.34
C GLU A 127 10.40 0.94 -0.89
N TYR A 128 10.16 1.94 -0.05
CA TYR A 128 10.46 1.86 1.39
C TYR A 128 9.56 0.85 2.11
N TRP A 129 8.25 0.89 1.87
CA TRP A 129 7.31 -0.03 2.53
C TRP A 129 7.58 -1.49 2.20
N ASN A 130 7.94 -1.78 0.95
CA ASN A 130 8.35 -3.11 0.52
C ASN A 130 9.62 -3.56 1.26
N ALA A 131 10.66 -2.72 1.29
CA ALA A 131 11.91 -3.01 1.98
C ALA A 131 11.68 -3.29 3.48
N LEU A 132 10.93 -2.42 4.17
CA LEU A 132 10.59 -2.58 5.58
C LEU A 132 9.79 -3.87 5.83
N ALA A 133 8.74 -4.12 5.04
CA ALA A 133 7.91 -5.31 5.20
C ALA A 133 8.71 -6.60 4.95
N SER A 134 9.58 -6.60 3.93
CA SER A 134 10.48 -7.72 3.61
C SER A 134 11.48 -7.98 4.73
N GLU A 135 12.07 -6.93 5.30
CA GLU A 135 13.03 -7.05 6.40
C GLU A 135 12.37 -7.61 7.66
N LEU A 136 11.24 -7.03 8.09
CA LEU A 136 10.48 -7.51 9.24
C LEU A 136 9.97 -8.95 9.06
N TYR A 137 9.65 -9.35 7.82
CA TYR A 137 9.27 -10.72 7.49
C TYR A 137 10.45 -11.69 7.60
N ARG A 138 11.64 -11.31 7.13
CA ARG A 138 12.86 -12.13 7.26
C ARG A 138 13.29 -12.36 8.71
N GLU A 139 12.92 -11.46 9.61
CA GLU A 139 13.17 -11.61 11.04
C GLU A 139 12.25 -12.64 11.74
N VAL A 140 11.23 -13.21 11.07
CA VAL A 140 10.40 -14.26 11.71
C VAL A 140 11.31 -15.48 11.90
N PRO A 141 11.63 -15.92 13.13
CA PRO A 141 12.29 -17.19 13.29
C PRO A 141 11.33 -18.28 12.79
N TYR A 142 11.80 -19.11 11.86
CA TYR A 142 11.06 -20.28 11.35
C TYR A 142 10.39 -21.02 12.53
N ALA A 143 9.11 -21.37 12.34
CA ALA A 143 8.26 -22.05 13.32
C ALA A 143 9.03 -23.12 14.12
N GLY A 144 9.42 -22.78 15.36
CA GLY A 144 10.28 -23.64 16.18
C GLY A 144 10.81 -22.98 17.46
N ALA A 145 10.89 -21.65 17.54
CA ALA A 145 11.26 -20.96 18.78
C ALA A 145 10.02 -20.61 19.64
N PRO A 146 10.02 -20.90 20.96
CA PRO A 146 8.87 -20.61 21.83
C PRO A 146 8.54 -19.12 21.87
N ALA A 147 7.29 -18.77 21.59
CA ALA A 147 6.76 -17.39 21.58
C ALA A 147 6.92 -16.63 22.92
N ALA A 148 7.27 -17.32 24.01
CA ALA A 148 7.31 -16.78 25.37
C ALA A 148 8.56 -15.93 25.70
N PHE A 149 9.53 -15.80 24.79
CA PHE A 149 10.76 -15.01 25.03
C PHE A 149 10.87 -13.70 24.23
N PHE A 150 9.91 -13.37 23.36
CA PHE A 150 9.99 -12.20 22.49
C PHE A 150 9.35 -10.94 23.11
N GLY A 151 9.78 -10.59 24.32
CA GLY A 151 9.59 -9.23 24.83
C GLY A 151 10.46 -8.27 24.01
N ASN A 152 9.83 -7.35 23.28
CA ASN A 152 10.42 -6.45 22.25
C ASN A 152 10.85 -7.12 20.95
N SER A 153 9.89 -7.66 20.19
CA SER A 153 10.11 -7.77 18.74
C SER A 153 10.18 -6.36 18.14
N ARG A 154 11.22 -6.08 17.34
CA ARG A 154 11.36 -4.85 16.52
C ARG A 154 10.06 -4.46 15.82
N ARG A 155 9.26 -5.47 15.43
CA ARG A 155 7.89 -5.34 14.90
C ARG A 155 6.92 -4.52 15.74
N GLY A 156 7.00 -4.62 17.06
CA GLY A 156 6.13 -3.86 17.96
C GLY A 156 6.26 -2.35 17.75
N LEU A 157 7.45 -1.88 17.34
CA LEU A 157 7.69 -0.47 17.00
C LEU A 157 6.90 -0.03 15.76
N TYR A 158 6.65 -0.96 14.83
CA TYR A 158 6.05 -0.70 13.54
C TYR A 158 4.56 -1.09 13.47
N GLN A 159 4.01 -1.77 14.47
CA GLN A 159 2.67 -2.37 14.39
C GLN A 159 1.58 -1.37 13.99
N GLU A 160 1.56 -0.18 14.59
CA GLU A 160 0.58 0.87 14.27
C GLU A 160 0.72 1.35 12.82
N VAL A 161 1.94 1.56 12.32
CA VAL A 161 2.14 2.02 10.95
C VAL A 161 1.82 0.92 9.94
N LEU A 162 2.18 -0.34 10.22
CA LEU A 162 1.91 -1.46 9.31
C LEU A 162 0.41 -1.66 9.08
N ASN A 163 -0.42 -1.43 10.10
CA ASN A 163 -1.87 -1.41 9.95
C ASN A 163 -2.33 -0.35 8.93
N LYS A 164 -1.82 0.88 9.03
CA LYS A 164 -2.12 1.97 8.08
C LYS A 164 -1.61 1.65 6.68
N VAL A 165 -0.41 1.09 6.56
CA VAL A 165 0.17 0.69 5.27
C VAL A 165 -0.66 -0.42 4.62
N ARG A 166 -1.15 -1.42 5.37
CA ARG A 166 -2.10 -2.42 4.84
C ARG A 166 -3.34 -1.76 4.25
N TYR A 167 -3.93 -0.80 4.99
CA TYR A 167 -5.10 -0.07 4.52
C TYR A 167 -4.84 0.67 3.20
N ILE A 168 -3.68 1.33 3.08
CA ILE A 168 -3.26 2.02 1.86
C ILE A 168 -3.04 1.04 0.70
N MET A 169 -2.30 -0.06 0.92
CA MET A 169 -2.03 -1.06 -0.11
C MET A 169 -3.33 -1.68 -0.65
N ILE A 170 -4.30 -1.94 0.22
CA ILE A 170 -5.62 -2.46 -0.17
C ILE A 170 -6.43 -1.40 -0.92
N SER A 171 -6.42 -0.15 -0.46
CA SER A 171 -7.24 0.92 -1.02
C SER A 171 -6.70 1.48 -2.34
N ARG A 172 -5.43 1.24 -2.65
CA ARG A 172 -4.74 1.77 -3.84
C ARG A 172 -4.17 0.70 -4.76
N MET A 173 -4.54 -0.57 -4.55
CA MET A 173 -3.98 -1.68 -5.33
C MET A 173 -4.05 -1.39 -6.82
N ALA A 174 -2.91 -1.52 -7.50
CA ALA A 174 -2.84 -1.33 -8.94
C ALA A 174 -3.57 -2.46 -9.69
N LYS A 175 -3.99 -2.19 -10.92
CA LYS A 175 -4.70 -3.15 -11.74
C LYS A 175 -3.80 -4.36 -12.10
N PRO A 176 -4.24 -5.60 -11.85
CA PRO A 176 -3.54 -6.81 -12.27
C PRO A 176 -3.71 -7.06 -13.78
N GLU A 177 -2.80 -7.84 -14.38
CA GLU A 177 -2.80 -8.06 -15.84
C GLU A 177 -3.95 -8.95 -16.34
N GLU A 178 -4.55 -9.74 -15.44
CA GLU A 178 -5.68 -10.63 -15.75
C GLU A 178 -7.02 -9.89 -15.86
N VAL A 179 -7.09 -8.63 -15.43
CA VAL A 179 -8.33 -7.83 -15.46
C VAL A 179 -8.38 -6.99 -16.73
N LEU A 180 -9.30 -7.36 -17.62
CA LEU A 180 -9.48 -6.72 -18.94
C LEU A 180 -10.59 -5.66 -18.97
N VAL A 181 -11.55 -5.74 -18.05
CA VAL A 181 -12.70 -4.83 -17.97
C VAL A 181 -12.37 -3.69 -17.01
N VAL A 182 -12.36 -2.45 -17.51
CA VAL A 182 -12.00 -1.24 -16.76
C VAL A 182 -12.95 -0.08 -17.06
N GLU A 183 -12.98 0.89 -16.16
CA GLU A 183 -13.62 2.19 -16.39
C GLU A 183 -12.62 3.11 -17.11
N ASN A 184 -13.00 3.69 -18.25
CA ASN A 184 -12.19 4.69 -18.96
C ASN A 184 -12.39 6.10 -18.37
N ASP A 185 -11.65 7.09 -18.89
CA ASP A 185 -11.73 8.49 -18.44
C ASP A 185 -13.13 9.13 -18.65
N ASN A 186 -13.96 8.54 -19.52
CA ASN A 186 -15.33 8.98 -19.77
C ASN A 186 -16.34 8.33 -18.80
N GLY A 187 -15.90 7.45 -17.90
CA GLY A 187 -16.78 6.71 -16.99
C GLY A 187 -17.50 5.54 -17.67
N GLU A 188 -17.02 5.08 -18.83
CA GLU A 188 -17.59 3.95 -19.56
C GLU A 188 -16.81 2.68 -19.24
N VAL A 189 -17.52 1.56 -19.13
CA VAL A 189 -16.90 0.26 -18.94
C VAL A 189 -16.43 -0.25 -20.30
N VAL A 190 -15.11 -0.38 -20.46
CA VAL A 190 -14.46 -0.78 -21.71
C VAL A 190 -13.53 -1.96 -21.48
N ARG A 191 -13.17 -2.60 -22.60
CA ARG A 191 -12.15 -3.64 -22.64
C ARG A 191 -10.79 -3.04 -22.97
N GLU A 192 -9.79 -3.30 -22.13
CA GLU A 192 -8.41 -2.86 -22.33
C GLU A 192 -7.49 -4.05 -22.65
N PHE A 193 -6.80 -3.99 -23.79
CA PHE A 193 -5.82 -5.00 -24.21
C PHE A 193 -4.37 -4.57 -24.02
N MET A 194 -4.12 -3.27 -23.89
CA MET A 194 -2.77 -2.74 -23.84
C MET A 194 -2.19 -2.99 -22.45
N LYS A 195 -1.02 -3.61 -22.42
CA LYS A 195 -0.27 -3.85 -21.19
C LYS A 195 0.69 -2.70 -20.96
N ASP A 196 0.41 -1.85 -19.98
CA ASP A 196 1.38 -0.88 -19.48
C ASP A 196 2.38 -1.58 -18.54
N THR A 197 3.65 -1.60 -18.95
CA THR A 197 4.72 -2.27 -18.20
C THR A 197 4.98 -1.61 -16.85
N ASP A 198 4.81 -0.29 -16.76
CA ASP A 198 5.02 0.46 -15.53
C ASP A 198 3.92 0.13 -14.50
N SER A 199 2.65 0.14 -14.93
CA SER A 199 1.51 -0.31 -14.13
C SER A 199 1.65 -1.77 -13.65
N ILE A 200 2.16 -2.67 -14.50
CA ILE A 200 2.40 -4.08 -14.11
C ILE A 200 3.49 -4.18 -13.02
N ASN A 201 4.57 -3.41 -13.14
CA ASN A 201 5.63 -3.40 -12.13
C ASN A 201 5.13 -2.82 -10.80
N LEU A 202 4.31 -1.76 -10.87
CA LEU A 202 3.64 -1.21 -9.69
C LEU A 202 2.78 -2.28 -8.99
N TYR A 203 1.93 -2.99 -9.74
CA TYR A 203 1.14 -4.10 -9.20
C TYR A 203 2.01 -5.17 -8.53
N LYS A 204 3.10 -5.60 -9.18
CA LYS A 204 4.01 -6.61 -8.61
C LYS A 204 4.61 -6.16 -7.27
N ASN A 205 5.07 -4.91 -7.18
CA ASN A 205 5.64 -4.36 -5.95
C ASN A 205 4.59 -4.20 -4.84
N MET A 206 3.37 -3.75 -5.18
CA MET A 206 2.26 -3.67 -4.23
C MET A 206 1.83 -5.04 -3.72
N ARG A 207 1.73 -6.03 -4.63
CA ARG A 207 1.41 -7.41 -4.29
C ARG A 207 2.45 -8.00 -3.34
N GLU A 208 3.73 -7.87 -3.66
CA GLU A 208 4.81 -8.39 -2.80
C GLU A 208 4.76 -7.75 -1.40
N THR A 209 4.58 -6.42 -1.34
CA THR A 209 4.45 -5.69 -0.07
C THR A 209 3.25 -6.19 0.73
N LEU A 210 2.08 -6.32 0.11
CA LEU A 210 0.87 -6.77 0.79
C LEU A 210 0.97 -8.24 1.23
N VAL A 211 1.65 -9.10 0.46
CA VAL A 211 1.94 -10.49 0.85
C VAL A 211 2.82 -10.52 2.11
N TYR A 212 3.89 -9.72 2.18
CA TYR A 212 4.69 -9.64 3.41
C TYR A 212 3.87 -9.15 4.60
N LEU A 213 3.09 -8.08 4.41
CA LEU A 213 2.22 -7.55 5.46
C LEU A 213 1.17 -8.56 5.94
N THR A 214 0.67 -9.41 5.03
CA THR A 214 -0.27 -10.49 5.34
C THR A 214 0.39 -11.58 6.18
N HIS A 215 1.62 -11.98 5.87
CA HIS A 215 2.36 -12.94 6.71
C HIS A 215 2.68 -12.37 8.10
N LEU A 216 2.93 -11.06 8.19
CA LEU A 216 3.21 -10.39 9.47
C LEU A 216 1.98 -10.32 10.38
N ASP A 217 0.79 -10.12 9.81
CA ASP A 217 -0.49 -10.16 10.54
C ASP A 217 -1.64 -10.40 9.56
N TYR A 218 -2.00 -11.67 9.37
CA TYR A 218 -3.09 -12.04 8.45
C TYR A 218 -4.44 -11.62 9.03
N SER A 219 -4.57 -11.59 10.36
CA SER A 219 -5.83 -11.27 11.04
C SER A 219 -6.22 -9.81 10.82
N ASP A 220 -5.25 -8.90 10.86
CA ASP A 220 -5.45 -7.48 10.53
C ASP A 220 -5.76 -7.28 9.04
N THR A 221 -5.11 -8.05 8.17
CA THR A 221 -5.38 -8.03 6.73
C THR A 221 -6.80 -8.50 6.42
N GLU A 222 -7.22 -9.65 6.98
CA GLU A 222 -8.58 -10.21 6.85
C GLU A 222 -9.62 -9.22 7.38
N ARG A 223 -9.36 -8.59 8.54
CA ARG A 223 -10.24 -7.58 9.14
C ARG A 223 -10.44 -6.38 8.21
N ILE A 224 -9.37 -5.78 7.69
CA ILE A 224 -9.45 -4.61 6.80
C ILE A 224 -10.22 -4.97 5.51
N MET A 225 -9.87 -6.09 4.87
CA MET A 225 -10.55 -6.51 3.63
C MET A 225 -12.04 -6.80 3.85
N THR A 226 -12.38 -7.44 4.97
CA THR A 226 -13.78 -7.74 5.34
C THR A 226 -14.57 -6.46 5.63
N GLU A 227 -13.99 -5.52 6.38
CA GLU A 227 -14.63 -4.23 6.66
C GLU A 227 -14.89 -3.44 5.39
N LYS A 228 -13.90 -3.34 4.48
CA LYS A 228 -14.07 -2.66 3.20
C LYS A 228 -15.10 -3.36 2.30
N LEU A 229 -15.15 -4.69 2.31
CA LEU A 229 -16.17 -5.44 1.55
C LEU A 229 -17.58 -5.16 2.09
N GLN A 230 -17.75 -5.11 3.41
CA GLN A 230 -19.04 -4.75 4.01
C GLN A 230 -19.46 -3.33 3.63
N ASN A 231 -18.53 -2.38 3.56
CA ASN A 231 -18.80 -1.01 3.07
C ASN A 231 -19.18 -0.95 1.58
N GLN A 232 -18.76 -1.93 0.77
CA GLN A 232 -19.26 -2.07 -0.60
C GLN A 232 -20.69 -2.62 -0.62
N VAL A 233 -20.99 -3.63 0.20
CA VAL A 233 -22.30 -4.32 0.26
C VAL A 233 -23.39 -3.41 0.81
N ASN A 234 -23.13 -2.71 1.91
CA ASN A 234 -24.09 -1.80 2.53
C ASN A 234 -24.26 -0.48 1.74
N GLY A 235 -23.34 -0.20 0.80
CA GLY A 235 -23.38 0.96 -0.08
C GLY A 235 -22.70 2.22 0.44
N THR A 236 -22.07 2.22 1.62
CA THR A 236 -21.42 3.42 2.18
C THR A 236 -20.20 3.86 1.37
N GLU A 237 -19.43 2.90 0.84
CA GLU A 237 -18.23 3.16 0.03
C GLU A 237 -18.36 2.62 -1.40
N TRP A 238 -19.57 2.27 -1.84
CA TRP A 238 -19.79 1.66 -3.17
C TRP A 238 -19.30 2.57 -4.30
N SER A 239 -18.31 2.08 -5.05
CA SER A 239 -17.91 2.60 -6.36
C SER A 239 -17.18 1.50 -7.13
N TRP A 240 -17.15 1.60 -8.47
CA TRP A 240 -16.43 0.63 -9.30
C TRP A 240 -14.95 0.61 -8.94
N LYS A 241 -14.34 1.79 -8.80
CA LYS A 241 -12.95 1.95 -8.36
C LYS A 241 -12.68 1.24 -7.03
N ASN A 242 -13.48 1.49 -5.98
CA ASN A 242 -13.24 0.91 -4.65
C ASN A 242 -13.42 -0.61 -4.64
N LEU A 243 -14.44 -1.13 -5.33
CA LEU A 243 -14.65 -2.57 -5.45
C LEU A 243 -13.48 -3.21 -6.21
N ASN A 244 -13.06 -2.62 -7.33
CA ASN A 244 -11.95 -3.10 -8.14
C ASN A 244 -10.67 -3.19 -7.30
N THR A 245 -10.24 -2.10 -6.68
CA THR A 245 -9.00 -2.08 -5.87
C THR A 245 -9.06 -3.10 -4.73
N LEU A 246 -10.21 -3.25 -4.07
CA LEU A 246 -10.41 -4.23 -3.02
C LEU A 246 -10.25 -5.67 -3.55
N CYS A 247 -10.93 -6.01 -4.64
CA CYS A 247 -10.88 -7.36 -5.21
C CYS A 247 -9.51 -7.68 -5.82
N TRP A 248 -8.82 -6.69 -6.39
CA TRP A 248 -7.43 -6.82 -6.82
C TRP A 248 -6.52 -7.13 -5.64
N ALA A 249 -6.70 -6.43 -4.52
CA ALA A 249 -5.94 -6.68 -3.29
C ALA A 249 -6.22 -8.08 -2.73
N ILE A 250 -7.49 -8.50 -2.69
CA ILE A 250 -7.89 -9.85 -2.28
C ILE A 250 -7.19 -10.90 -3.16
N GLY A 251 -7.29 -10.81 -4.49
CA GLY A 251 -6.64 -11.78 -5.36
C GLY A 251 -5.11 -11.79 -5.23
N SER A 252 -4.49 -10.64 -4.97
CA SER A 252 -3.02 -10.50 -4.88
C SER A 252 -2.39 -11.29 -3.73
N ILE A 253 -3.12 -11.53 -2.64
CA ILE A 253 -2.62 -12.24 -1.44
C ILE A 253 -2.85 -13.75 -1.48
N SER A 254 -3.22 -14.31 -2.63
CA SER A 254 -3.39 -15.75 -2.79
C SER A 254 -2.16 -16.54 -2.33
N GLY A 255 -2.38 -17.53 -1.46
CA GLY A 255 -1.33 -18.36 -0.87
C GLY A 255 -0.60 -17.75 0.34
N ALA A 256 -0.91 -16.52 0.74
CA ALA A 256 -0.31 -15.89 1.94
C ALA A 256 -0.97 -16.31 3.26
N MET A 257 -2.08 -17.06 3.19
CA MET A 257 -2.83 -17.58 4.35
C MET A 257 -2.74 -19.11 4.41
N HIS A 258 -2.86 -19.64 5.63
CA HIS A 258 -3.07 -21.08 5.82
C HIS A 258 -4.39 -21.51 5.18
N GLU A 259 -4.45 -22.77 4.73
CA GLU A 259 -5.58 -23.27 3.92
C GLU A 259 -6.94 -23.14 4.62
N GLU A 260 -7.00 -23.35 5.94
CA GLU A 260 -8.23 -23.22 6.72
C GLU A 260 -8.71 -21.77 6.84
N ASP A 261 -7.79 -20.83 7.11
CA ASP A 261 -8.09 -19.40 7.19
C ASP A 261 -8.46 -18.83 5.81
N GLU A 262 -7.69 -19.19 4.78
CA GLU A 262 -7.99 -18.83 3.38
C GLU A 262 -9.38 -19.33 2.98
N LYS A 263 -9.73 -20.57 3.33
CA LYS A 263 -11.07 -21.12 3.08
C LYS A 263 -12.16 -20.31 3.77
N ARG A 264 -12.02 -19.98 5.06
CA ARG A 264 -13.00 -19.18 5.81
C ARG A 264 -13.18 -17.81 5.14
N PHE A 265 -12.07 -17.15 4.86
CA PHE A 265 -12.04 -15.83 4.25
C PHE A 265 -12.74 -15.83 2.87
N LEU A 266 -12.37 -16.75 1.98
CA LEU A 266 -12.92 -16.80 0.61
C LEU A 266 -14.41 -17.14 0.57
N VAL A 267 -14.89 -18.00 1.47
CA VAL A 267 -16.33 -18.29 1.55
C VAL A 267 -17.12 -17.01 1.85
N THR A 268 -16.63 -16.17 2.76
CA THR A 268 -17.25 -14.87 3.07
C THR A 268 -17.18 -13.93 1.87
N VAL A 269 -15.97 -13.73 1.32
CA VAL A 269 -15.75 -12.81 0.20
C VAL A 269 -16.67 -13.12 -0.97
N ILE A 270 -16.71 -14.38 -1.41
CA ILE A 270 -17.43 -14.70 -2.64
C ILE A 270 -18.94 -14.74 -2.41
N LYS A 271 -19.40 -15.13 -1.21
CA LYS A 271 -20.82 -15.03 -0.85
C LYS A 271 -21.30 -13.58 -0.91
N ASP A 272 -20.51 -12.66 -0.37
CA ASP A 272 -20.85 -11.23 -0.35
C ASP A 272 -20.78 -10.61 -1.75
N LEU A 273 -19.79 -10.96 -2.57
CA LEU A 273 -19.71 -10.51 -3.96
C LEU A 273 -20.86 -11.05 -4.83
N LEU A 274 -21.24 -12.31 -4.67
CA LEU A 274 -22.41 -12.88 -5.35
C LEU A 274 -23.70 -12.17 -4.91
N GLY A 275 -23.86 -11.92 -3.60
CA GLY A 275 -24.98 -11.15 -3.07
C GLY A 275 -25.03 -9.73 -3.64
N LEU A 276 -23.88 -9.06 -3.74
CA LEU A 276 -23.74 -7.74 -4.33
C LEU A 276 -24.12 -7.73 -5.83
N CYS A 277 -23.72 -8.79 -6.56
CA CYS A 277 -24.07 -8.97 -7.98
C CYS A 277 -25.58 -9.11 -8.21
N GLU A 278 -26.30 -9.76 -7.29
CA GLU A 278 -27.76 -9.88 -7.34
C GLU A 278 -28.45 -8.57 -6.90
N GLN A 279 -27.87 -7.86 -5.93
CA GLN A 279 -28.40 -6.59 -5.41
C GLN A 279 -28.29 -5.43 -6.43
N LYS A 280 -27.15 -5.33 -7.11
CA LYS A 280 -26.87 -4.21 -8.03
C LYS A 280 -27.52 -4.45 -9.40
N ARG A 281 -28.13 -3.39 -9.92
CA ARG A 281 -28.81 -3.38 -11.23
C ARG A 281 -27.98 -2.64 -12.26
N GLY A 282 -28.22 -2.89 -13.54
CA GLY A 282 -27.50 -2.26 -14.66
C GLY A 282 -26.37 -3.15 -15.18
N LYS A 283 -26.15 -3.11 -16.50
CA LYS A 283 -25.17 -3.96 -17.19
C LYS A 283 -23.76 -3.69 -16.68
N ASP A 284 -23.38 -2.42 -16.57
CA ASP A 284 -22.03 -1.99 -16.17
C ASP A 284 -21.70 -2.43 -14.75
N ASN A 285 -22.62 -2.23 -13.80
CA ASN A 285 -22.47 -2.70 -12.43
C ASN A 285 -22.26 -4.23 -12.38
N LYS A 286 -23.06 -4.98 -13.15
CA LYS A 286 -22.94 -6.44 -13.21
C LYS A 286 -21.62 -6.88 -13.85
N ALA A 287 -21.18 -6.22 -14.92
CA ALA A 287 -19.91 -6.48 -15.58
C ALA A 287 -18.73 -6.28 -14.63
N ILE A 288 -18.70 -5.17 -13.89
CA ILE A 288 -17.64 -4.88 -12.91
C ILE A 288 -17.63 -5.90 -11.77
N ILE A 289 -18.79 -6.23 -11.19
CA ILE A 289 -18.85 -7.21 -10.08
C ILE A 289 -18.46 -8.61 -10.59
N ALA A 290 -18.94 -9.01 -11.77
CA ALA A 290 -18.58 -10.27 -12.40
C ALA A 290 -17.07 -10.37 -12.63
N SER A 291 -16.46 -9.36 -13.27
CA SER A 291 -15.00 -9.29 -13.48
C SER A 291 -14.22 -9.51 -12.18
N ASN A 292 -14.63 -8.85 -11.10
CA ASN A 292 -13.99 -9.00 -9.80
C ASN A 292 -14.16 -10.40 -9.18
N ILE A 293 -15.35 -11.00 -9.29
CA ILE A 293 -15.57 -12.39 -8.86
C ILE A 293 -14.68 -13.35 -9.67
N MET A 294 -14.64 -13.18 -10.99
CA MET A 294 -13.84 -14.02 -11.89
C MET A 294 -12.35 -13.90 -11.57
N TYR A 295 -11.85 -12.69 -11.37
CA TYR A 295 -10.47 -12.43 -10.97
C TYR A 295 -10.15 -13.10 -9.63
N VAL A 296 -10.93 -12.81 -8.57
CA VAL A 296 -10.69 -13.40 -7.23
C VAL A 296 -10.70 -14.92 -7.33
N VAL A 297 -11.75 -15.52 -7.91
CA VAL A 297 -11.82 -16.98 -8.03
C VAL A 297 -10.65 -17.57 -8.83
N GLY A 298 -10.26 -16.91 -9.92
CA GLY A 298 -9.12 -17.32 -10.76
C GLY A 298 -7.79 -17.36 -10.01
N GLN A 299 -7.60 -16.46 -9.04
CA GLN A 299 -6.38 -16.40 -8.22
C GLN A 299 -6.29 -17.50 -7.14
N TYR A 300 -7.38 -18.20 -6.81
CA TYR A 300 -7.41 -19.20 -5.72
C TYR A 300 -7.69 -20.64 -6.20
N PRO A 301 -6.81 -21.24 -7.03
CA PRO A 301 -7.02 -22.60 -7.54
C PRO A 301 -6.98 -23.67 -6.43
N ARG A 302 -6.24 -23.45 -5.33
CA ARG A 302 -6.20 -24.37 -4.17
C ARG A 302 -7.60 -24.57 -3.58
N PHE A 303 -8.30 -23.46 -3.29
CA PHE A 303 -9.66 -23.45 -2.76
C PHE A 303 -10.64 -24.17 -3.70
N LEU A 304 -10.59 -23.87 -5.00
CA LEU A 304 -11.51 -24.47 -5.97
C LEU A 304 -11.34 -26.00 -6.10
N ARG A 305 -10.09 -26.49 -6.06
CA ARG A 305 -9.82 -27.93 -6.10
C ARG A 305 -10.40 -28.67 -4.90
N ALA A 306 -10.43 -28.03 -3.73
CA ALA A 306 -10.98 -28.61 -2.50
C ALA A 306 -12.52 -28.50 -2.41
N HIS A 307 -13.17 -27.67 -3.24
CA HIS A 307 -14.59 -27.33 -3.11
C HIS A 307 -15.39 -27.49 -4.41
N TRP A 308 -15.65 -28.75 -4.81
CA TRP A 308 -16.34 -29.07 -6.07
C TRP A 308 -17.67 -28.34 -6.30
N LYS A 309 -18.56 -28.28 -5.29
CA LYS A 309 -19.85 -27.57 -5.42
C LYS A 309 -19.65 -26.09 -5.75
N PHE A 310 -18.61 -25.51 -5.18
CA PHE A 310 -18.25 -24.12 -5.39
C PHE A 310 -17.70 -23.92 -6.80
N LEU A 311 -16.72 -24.74 -7.20
CA LEU A 311 -16.18 -24.72 -8.56
C LEU A 311 -17.30 -24.87 -9.61
N LYS A 312 -18.23 -25.80 -9.42
CA LYS A 312 -19.39 -25.97 -10.30
C LYS A 312 -20.25 -24.70 -10.39
N THR A 313 -20.49 -24.04 -9.25
CA THR A 313 -21.29 -22.81 -9.19
C THR A 313 -20.59 -21.67 -9.94
N VAL A 314 -19.28 -21.49 -9.72
CA VAL A 314 -18.50 -20.49 -10.43
C VAL A 314 -18.47 -20.78 -11.92
N VAL A 315 -18.19 -22.01 -12.35
CA VAL A 315 -18.17 -22.39 -13.77
C VAL A 315 -19.53 -22.14 -14.44
N ASN A 316 -20.64 -22.47 -13.77
CA ASN A 316 -21.97 -22.15 -14.29
C ASN A 316 -22.17 -20.63 -14.41
N LYS A 317 -21.70 -19.84 -13.44
CA LYS A 317 -21.78 -18.38 -13.51
C LYS A 317 -20.89 -17.80 -14.61
N LEU A 318 -19.71 -18.38 -14.86
CA LEU A 318 -18.86 -18.05 -16.01
C LEU A 318 -19.62 -18.29 -17.32
N PHE A 319 -20.32 -19.43 -17.45
CA PHE A 319 -21.17 -19.66 -18.62
C PHE A 319 -22.30 -18.63 -18.74
N GLU A 320 -22.93 -18.22 -17.65
CA GLU A 320 -23.92 -17.12 -17.68
C GLU A 320 -23.26 -15.82 -18.19
N PHE A 321 -22.07 -15.48 -17.69
CA PHE A 321 -21.32 -14.29 -18.12
C PHE A 321 -20.88 -14.34 -19.58
N MET A 322 -20.56 -15.52 -20.12
CA MET A 322 -20.27 -15.69 -21.56
C MET A 322 -21.47 -15.38 -22.47
N HIS A 323 -22.70 -15.42 -21.95
CA HIS A 323 -23.88 -15.01 -22.71
C HIS A 323 -24.19 -13.52 -22.58
N GLU A 324 -23.44 -12.77 -21.77
CA GLU A 324 -23.65 -11.34 -21.63
C GLU A 324 -23.10 -10.57 -22.83
N THR A 325 -23.81 -9.50 -23.20
CA THR A 325 -23.51 -8.70 -24.41
C THR A 325 -22.49 -7.59 -24.19
N HIS A 326 -21.92 -7.49 -22.99
CA HIS A 326 -20.99 -6.43 -22.62
C HIS A 326 -19.57 -6.79 -23.07
N ASP A 327 -18.90 -5.85 -23.75
CA ASP A 327 -17.53 -6.03 -24.23
C ASP A 327 -16.56 -6.30 -23.07
N GLY A 328 -15.72 -7.34 -23.21
CA GLY A 328 -14.70 -7.74 -22.24
C GLY A 328 -15.17 -8.68 -21.12
N VAL A 329 -16.47 -8.89 -20.91
CA VAL A 329 -16.98 -9.85 -19.91
C VAL A 329 -16.90 -11.30 -20.44
N GLN A 330 -16.99 -11.49 -21.75
CA GLN A 330 -16.94 -12.80 -22.38
C GLN A 330 -15.55 -13.43 -22.46
N ASP A 331 -14.50 -12.60 -22.36
CA ASP A 331 -13.09 -12.99 -22.59
C ASP A 331 -12.35 -13.37 -21.32
#